data_AF-A0A2H0AL26-F1
#
_entry.id   AF-A0A2H0AL26-F1
#
_cell.length_a   1.000
_cell.length_b   1.000
_cell.length_c   1.000
_cell.angle_alpha   90.00
_cell.angle_beta   90.00
_cell.angle_gamma   90.00
#
_symmetry.space_group_name_H-M   'P 1'
#
loop_
_entity.id
_entity.type
_entity.pdbx_description
1 polymer ?
#
loop_
_entity_poly.entity_id
_entity_poly.type
_entity_poly.pdbx_seq_one_letter_code
_entity_poly.pdbx_strand_id
1 'polypeptide(L)'
;MLIIVFYRYSAAGVANSPYIFNKISFSLGATIFYLLLLFTYSFPQEKLLMRRGAFIAVTFGYAIAFIGSYVPGAVIIKDVLEQGYYMPITVMGDFYTFYYAPLLFLYLGWSVWRLIYIHNRTTNSLDRLRIRYIITGVSISGILGISYDILPRLPLPLGIIPLGHIGVFIFVVLTSYATLRHHLFNVKVIVTELLTFSIWAFLLVRIFIAGTAKEIALDGSLLILVVAFGIILIRSVLNEVKQREQLERISADLNDLKTNLEAKVVQQTAEIKKAYEVEKKARVELEELDKAKDQFILTTQHHLRTPLTIIKGYLAVLKEKFTLPKEASVAVNKMQESAETIANSVNNLLQTTEMNMREVDK
;
A
#
# COMPACT_ATOMS: atom_id res chain seq x y z
N MET A 1 -40.06 -7.49 12.35
CA MET A 1 -41.32 -7.03 11.72
C MET A 1 -41.79 -7.99 10.62
N LEU A 2 -40.92 -8.37 9.67
CA LEU A 2 -41.21 -9.36 8.61
C LEU A 2 -41.68 -10.73 9.13
N ILE A 3 -40.97 -11.29 10.11
CA ILE A 3 -41.35 -12.55 10.78
C ILE A 3 -42.70 -12.41 11.49
N ILE A 4 -42.97 -11.26 12.11
CA ILE A 4 -44.21 -10.99 12.85
C ILE A 4 -45.41 -10.88 11.90
N VAL A 5 -45.24 -10.23 10.74
CA VAL A 5 -46.27 -10.15 9.69
C VAL A 5 -46.55 -11.52 9.07
N PHE A 6 -45.52 -12.37 8.90
CA PHE A 6 -45.66 -13.73 8.40
C PHE A 6 -46.37 -14.67 9.37
N TYR A 7 -46.05 -14.60 10.67
CA TYR A 7 -46.77 -15.35 11.71
C TYR A 7 -48.24 -14.91 11.82
N ARG A 8 -48.52 -13.63 11.57
CA ARG A 8 -49.89 -13.10 11.46
C ARG A 8 -50.68 -13.75 10.33
N TYR A 9 -50.03 -14.12 9.23
CA TYR A 9 -50.63 -14.82 8.08
C TYR A 9 -50.90 -16.30 8.39
N SER A 10 -50.05 -16.92 9.22
CA SER A 10 -50.19 -18.32 9.68
C SER A 10 -51.39 -18.52 10.61
N ALA A 11 -51.68 -17.53 11.47
CA ALA A 11 -52.82 -17.56 12.40
C ALA A 11 -54.21 -17.55 11.71
N ALA A 12 -54.28 -17.30 10.39
CA ALA A 12 -55.50 -17.28 9.61
C ALA A 12 -56.02 -18.69 9.21
N GLY A 13 -55.55 -19.76 9.88
CA GLY A 13 -56.10 -21.11 9.73
C GLY A 13 -55.54 -21.92 8.56
N VAL A 14 -54.45 -21.48 7.94
CA VAL A 14 -53.79 -22.20 6.84
C VAL A 14 -52.37 -22.59 7.29
N ALA A 15 -52.21 -23.88 7.59
CA ALA A 15 -50.98 -24.68 7.60
C ALA A 15 -50.25 -24.96 8.93
N ASN A 16 -49.62 -26.15 8.94
CA ASN A 16 -48.50 -26.63 9.77
C ASN A 16 -47.23 -25.72 9.73
N SER A 17 -47.39 -24.47 9.31
CA SER A 17 -46.39 -23.46 9.00
C SER A 17 -45.48 -23.09 10.19
N PRO A 18 -46.00 -22.83 11.41
CA PRO A 18 -45.18 -22.36 12.54
C PRO A 18 -44.07 -23.35 12.92
N TYR A 19 -44.37 -24.65 12.81
CA TYR A 19 -43.46 -25.71 13.21
C TYR A 19 -42.28 -25.85 12.24
N ILE A 20 -42.54 -25.79 10.93
CA ILE A 20 -41.49 -25.88 9.90
C ILE A 20 -40.57 -24.66 9.95
N PHE A 21 -41.11 -23.45 10.11
CA PHE A 21 -40.30 -22.23 10.21
C PHE A 21 -39.41 -22.20 11.45
N ASN A 22 -39.89 -22.72 12.58
CA ASN A 22 -39.04 -22.89 13.76
C ASN A 22 -37.90 -23.87 13.48
N LYS A 23 -38.16 -25.04 12.88
CA LYS A 23 -37.11 -26.00 12.49
C LYS A 23 -36.03 -25.38 11.61
N ILE A 24 -36.45 -24.61 10.60
CA ILE A 24 -35.53 -23.85 9.73
C ILE A 24 -34.71 -22.86 10.55
N SER A 25 -35.35 -22.07 11.42
CA SER A 25 -34.69 -21.07 12.25
C SER A 25 -33.63 -21.68 13.18
N PHE A 26 -33.91 -22.83 13.80
CA PHE A 26 -32.92 -23.55 14.60
C PHE A 26 -31.76 -24.04 13.74
N SER A 27 -32.04 -24.69 12.61
CA SER A 27 -30.98 -25.18 11.71
C SER A 27 -30.06 -24.06 11.19
N LEU A 28 -30.61 -22.86 10.93
CA LEU A 28 -29.84 -21.68 10.57
C LEU A 28 -28.99 -21.17 11.74
N GLY A 29 -29.52 -21.20 12.96
CA GLY A 29 -28.75 -20.93 14.18
C GLY A 29 -27.52 -21.84 14.30
N ALA A 30 -27.68 -23.16 14.13
CA ALA A 30 -26.57 -24.11 14.11
C ALA A 30 -25.55 -23.80 13.01
N THR A 31 -26.03 -23.42 11.83
CA THR A 31 -25.20 -23.04 10.69
C THR A 31 -24.35 -21.81 11.01
N ILE A 32 -24.92 -20.79 11.68
CA ILE A 32 -24.18 -19.57 12.07
C ILE A 32 -23.02 -19.90 13.01
N PHE A 33 -23.24 -20.72 14.04
CA PHE A 33 -22.17 -21.08 14.98
C PHE A 33 -21.09 -21.96 14.33
N TYR A 34 -21.48 -22.89 13.46
CA TYR A 34 -20.53 -23.71 12.69
C TYR A 34 -19.68 -22.85 11.74
N LEU A 35 -20.31 -21.95 10.98
CA LEU A 35 -19.61 -21.05 10.07
C LEU A 35 -18.72 -20.07 10.82
N LEU A 36 -19.16 -19.54 11.97
CA LEU A 36 -18.32 -18.70 12.82
C LEU A 36 -17.04 -19.44 13.25
N LEU A 37 -17.18 -20.70 13.69
CA LEU A 37 -16.06 -21.53 14.09
C LEU A 37 -15.08 -21.76 12.94
N LEU A 38 -15.57 -22.18 11.77
CA LEU A 38 -14.74 -22.34 10.57
C LEU A 38 -14.11 -21.02 10.12
N PHE A 39 -14.85 -19.93 10.18
CA PHE A 39 -14.37 -18.59 9.84
C PHE A 39 -13.17 -18.22 10.70
N THR A 40 -13.20 -18.51 12.01
CA THR A 40 -12.01 -18.29 12.82
C THR A 40 -10.83 -19.07 12.24
N TYR A 41 -10.99 -20.33 11.83
CA TYR A 41 -9.90 -21.16 11.30
C TYR A 41 -9.35 -20.74 9.95
N SER A 42 -10.11 -19.97 9.18
CA SER A 42 -9.56 -19.27 8.03
C SER A 42 -8.85 -18.01 8.52
N PHE A 43 -9.57 -17.11 9.17
CA PHE A 43 -9.11 -15.76 9.50
C PHE A 43 -7.89 -15.72 10.45
N PRO A 44 -6.86 -14.87 10.21
CA PRO A 44 -6.76 -13.83 9.17
C PRO A 44 -6.19 -14.31 7.83
N GLN A 45 -5.91 -15.60 7.68
CA GLN A 45 -5.33 -16.16 6.46
C GLN A 45 -6.47 -16.55 5.50
N GLU A 46 -6.33 -16.37 4.18
CA GLU A 46 -7.37 -16.76 3.21
C GLU A 46 -7.44 -18.29 2.98
N LYS A 47 -6.94 -19.09 3.95
CA LYS A 47 -6.90 -20.55 3.91
C LYS A 47 -7.34 -21.13 5.24
N LEU A 48 -8.13 -22.20 5.19
CA LEU A 48 -8.58 -22.92 6.38
C LEU A 48 -7.45 -23.74 7.01
N LEU A 49 -7.01 -23.37 8.22
CA LEU A 49 -5.88 -23.99 8.93
C LEU A 49 -6.28 -25.12 9.88
N MET A 50 -7.45 -25.74 9.69
CA MET A 50 -7.95 -26.77 10.60
C MET A 50 -7.41 -28.15 10.26
N ARG A 51 -6.96 -28.92 11.27
CA ARG A 51 -6.53 -30.32 11.08
C ARG A 51 -7.72 -31.15 10.56
N ARG A 52 -7.49 -32.01 9.56
CA ARG A 52 -8.55 -32.82 8.91
C ARG A 52 -9.46 -33.56 9.90
N GLY A 53 -8.90 -34.21 10.92
CA GLY A 53 -9.70 -34.91 11.94
C GLY A 53 -10.61 -33.98 12.75
N ALA A 54 -10.13 -32.78 13.11
CA ALA A 54 -10.94 -31.78 13.80
C ALA A 54 -12.04 -31.21 12.88
N PHE A 55 -11.74 -31.02 11.59
CA PHE A 55 -12.73 -30.63 10.58
C PHE A 55 -13.86 -31.64 10.43
N ILE A 56 -13.53 -32.93 10.36
CA ILE A 56 -14.53 -33.99 10.30
C ILE A 56 -15.37 -34.00 11.57
N ALA A 57 -14.75 -33.93 12.76
CA ALA A 57 -15.49 -33.94 14.04
C ALA A 57 -16.45 -32.75 14.21
N VAL A 58 -15.99 -31.54 13.91
CA VAL A 58 -16.82 -30.32 13.97
C VAL A 58 -17.93 -30.37 12.92
N THR A 59 -17.65 -30.80 11.71
CA THR A 59 -18.67 -30.92 10.65
C THR A 59 -19.69 -32.00 10.99
N PHE A 60 -19.26 -33.10 11.60
CA PHE A 60 -20.16 -34.15 12.07
C PHE A 60 -21.07 -33.66 13.20
N GLY A 61 -20.53 -32.95 14.20
CA GLY A 61 -21.35 -32.33 15.26
C GLY A 61 -22.37 -31.34 14.70
N TYR A 62 -21.96 -30.50 13.74
CA TYR A 62 -22.88 -29.62 13.01
C TYR A 62 -23.96 -30.40 12.26
N ALA A 63 -23.61 -31.46 11.53
CA ALA A 63 -24.56 -32.26 10.78
C ALA A 63 -25.61 -32.88 11.70
N ILE A 64 -25.23 -33.37 12.89
CA ILE A 64 -26.20 -33.91 13.84
C ILE A 64 -27.10 -32.80 14.40
N ALA A 65 -26.57 -31.61 14.71
CA ALA A 65 -27.39 -30.48 15.17
C ALA A 65 -28.37 -30.01 14.07
N PHE A 66 -27.90 -29.94 12.82
CA PHE A 66 -28.71 -29.55 11.67
C PHE A 66 -29.82 -30.57 11.40
N ILE A 67 -29.48 -31.86 11.25
CA ILE A 67 -30.45 -32.94 11.00
C ILE A 67 -31.39 -33.10 12.20
N GLY A 68 -30.85 -33.03 13.42
CA GLY A 68 -31.60 -33.07 14.67
C GLY A 68 -32.73 -32.03 14.73
N SER A 69 -32.52 -30.85 14.13
CA SER A 69 -33.55 -29.80 14.04
C SER A 69 -34.77 -30.23 13.23
N TYR A 70 -34.63 -31.20 12.33
CA TYR A 70 -35.71 -31.71 11.49
C TYR A 70 -36.32 -33.02 11.98
N VAL A 71 -35.69 -33.72 12.93
CA VAL A 71 -36.18 -34.98 13.48
C VAL A 71 -37.62 -34.83 13.97
N PRO A 72 -38.56 -35.69 13.52
CA PRO A 72 -39.94 -35.68 14.00
C PRO A 72 -40.03 -36.06 15.49
N GLY A 73 -40.96 -35.43 16.20
CA GLY A 73 -41.20 -35.68 17.64
C GLY A 73 -40.65 -34.56 18.53
N ALA A 74 -41.05 -34.58 19.81
CA ALA A 74 -40.72 -33.59 20.82
C ALA A 74 -39.24 -33.59 21.27
N VAL A 75 -38.32 -33.94 20.38
CA VAL A 75 -36.89 -34.08 20.67
C VAL A 75 -36.26 -32.71 20.84
N ILE A 76 -36.43 -31.82 19.86
CA ILE A 76 -35.91 -30.44 19.93
C ILE A 76 -37.05 -29.42 20.07
N ILE A 77 -38.14 -29.62 19.33
CA ILE A 77 -39.34 -28.77 19.39
C ILE A 77 -40.51 -29.66 19.78
N LYS A 78 -41.05 -29.43 20.99
CA LYS A 78 -42.16 -30.17 21.58
C LYS A 78 -43.51 -29.64 21.11
N ASP A 79 -43.66 -28.32 21.10
CA ASP A 79 -44.89 -27.66 20.67
C ASP A 79 -44.59 -26.20 20.27
N VAL A 80 -45.54 -25.55 19.59
CA VAL A 80 -45.47 -24.13 19.25
C VAL A 80 -46.80 -23.49 19.68
N LEU A 81 -46.78 -22.82 20.82
CA LEU A 81 -47.97 -22.18 21.38
C LEU A 81 -48.17 -20.81 20.73
N GLU A 82 -49.25 -20.66 19.95
CA GLU A 82 -49.66 -19.37 19.40
C GLU A 82 -50.33 -18.52 20.50
N GLN A 83 -49.61 -17.52 21.03
CA GLN A 83 -50.16 -16.55 21.99
C GLN A 83 -50.57 -15.25 21.28
N GLY A 84 -51.74 -15.25 20.65
CA GLY A 84 -52.41 -14.02 20.19
C GLY A 84 -51.51 -13.08 19.36
N TYR A 85 -51.36 -11.82 19.78
CA TYR A 85 -50.60 -10.77 19.06
C TYR A 85 -49.07 -10.88 19.18
N TYR A 86 -48.55 -11.86 19.92
CA TYR A 86 -47.11 -12.03 20.18
C TYR A 86 -46.50 -13.15 19.33
N MET A 87 -45.16 -13.16 19.22
CA MET A 87 -44.48 -14.27 18.54
C MET A 87 -44.80 -15.59 19.27
N PRO A 88 -45.05 -16.68 18.52
CA PRO A 88 -45.41 -17.95 19.14
C PRO A 88 -44.27 -18.46 20.02
N ILE A 89 -44.64 -19.01 21.17
CA ILE A 89 -43.70 -19.56 22.13
C ILE A 89 -43.40 -20.99 21.72
N THR A 90 -42.16 -21.21 21.29
CA THR A 90 -41.68 -22.55 21.00
C THR A 90 -41.42 -23.28 22.31
N VAL A 91 -42.13 -24.37 22.55
CA VAL A 91 -41.91 -25.26 23.69
C VAL A 91 -40.77 -26.20 23.30
N MET A 92 -39.66 -26.12 24.03
CA MET A 92 -38.48 -26.92 23.74
C MET A 92 -38.72 -28.38 24.13
N GLY A 93 -38.18 -29.28 23.31
CA GLY A 93 -38.10 -30.70 23.59
C GLY A 93 -37.03 -31.03 24.61
N ASP A 94 -37.13 -32.21 25.23
CA ASP A 94 -36.21 -32.61 26.30
C ASP A 94 -34.75 -32.68 25.82
N PHE A 95 -34.52 -32.97 24.53
CA PHE A 95 -33.19 -33.08 23.94
C PHE A 95 -32.56 -31.72 23.59
N TYR A 96 -33.33 -30.63 23.56
CA TYR A 96 -32.82 -29.29 23.27
C TYR A 96 -31.73 -28.86 24.27
N THR A 97 -32.00 -29.02 25.57
CA THR A 97 -31.11 -28.55 26.64
C THR A 97 -29.89 -29.47 26.82
N PHE A 98 -30.07 -30.78 26.63
CA PHE A 98 -28.98 -31.74 26.88
C PHE A 98 -28.03 -31.92 25.70
N TYR A 99 -28.51 -31.72 24.47
CA TYR A 99 -27.74 -32.04 23.28
C TYR A 99 -27.49 -30.83 22.39
N TYR A 100 -28.55 -30.09 22.05
CA TYR A 100 -28.48 -29.03 21.06
C TYR A 100 -27.81 -27.75 21.60
N ALA A 101 -28.28 -27.23 22.74
CA ALA A 101 -27.75 -26.00 23.32
C ALA A 101 -26.25 -26.11 23.70
N PRO A 102 -25.77 -27.16 24.38
CA PRO A 102 -24.36 -27.29 24.74
C PRO A 102 -23.44 -27.31 23.51
N LEU A 103 -23.86 -27.95 22.42
CA LEU A 103 -23.08 -28.01 21.18
C LEU A 103 -22.90 -26.62 20.55
N LEU A 104 -23.94 -25.79 20.55
CA LEU A 104 -23.83 -24.41 20.06
C LEU A 104 -22.94 -23.54 20.96
N PHE A 105 -23.07 -23.68 22.29
CA PHE A 105 -22.21 -22.97 23.24
C PHE A 105 -20.75 -23.40 23.14
N LEU A 106 -20.47 -24.68 22.85
CA LEU A 106 -19.11 -25.15 22.58
C LEU A 106 -18.53 -24.51 21.32
N TYR A 107 -19.30 -24.39 20.23
CA TYR A 107 -18.81 -23.72 19.01
C TYR A 107 -18.59 -22.22 19.22
N LEU A 108 -19.51 -21.53 19.90
CA LEU A 108 -19.34 -20.12 20.24
C LEU A 108 -18.13 -19.91 21.17
N GLY A 109 -18.06 -20.67 22.26
CA GLY A 109 -16.98 -20.57 23.25
C GLY A 109 -15.61 -20.86 22.63
N TRP A 110 -15.50 -21.91 21.81
CA TRP A 110 -14.28 -22.23 21.09
C TRP A 110 -13.90 -21.11 20.10
N SER A 111 -14.87 -20.54 19.39
CA SER A 111 -14.64 -19.42 18.47
C SER A 111 -14.09 -18.21 19.20
N VAL A 112 -14.68 -17.83 20.34
CA VAL A 112 -14.21 -16.70 21.16
C VAL A 112 -12.82 -16.97 21.72
N TRP A 113 -12.60 -18.13 22.33
CA TRP A 113 -11.28 -18.53 22.85
C TRP A 113 -10.21 -18.45 21.76
N ARG A 114 -10.51 -18.97 20.57
CA ARG A 114 -9.58 -18.98 19.46
C ARG A 114 -9.29 -17.57 18.91
N LEU A 115 -10.30 -16.70 18.83
CA LEU A 115 -10.10 -15.29 18.46
C LEU A 115 -9.17 -14.57 19.44
N ILE A 116 -9.36 -14.78 20.76
CA ILE A 116 -8.49 -14.24 21.81
C ILE A 116 -7.07 -14.81 21.69
N TYR A 117 -6.94 -16.12 21.43
CA TYR A 117 -5.66 -16.78 21.22
C TYR A 117 -4.88 -16.17 20.04
N ILE A 118 -5.54 -15.96 18.89
CA ILE A 118 -4.90 -15.37 17.70
C ILE A 118 -4.57 -13.89 17.95
N HIS A 119 -5.46 -13.14 18.59
CA HIS A 119 -5.23 -11.73 18.93
C HIS A 119 -3.92 -11.54 19.72
N ASN A 120 -3.69 -12.42 20.70
CA ASN A 120 -2.52 -12.36 21.57
C ASN A 120 -1.22 -12.76 20.87
N ARG A 121 -1.26 -13.57 19.80
CA ARG A 121 -0.07 -14.01 19.05
C ARG A 121 0.24 -13.19 17.80
N THR A 122 -0.71 -12.39 17.34
CA THR A 122 -0.53 -11.57 16.13
C THR A 122 0.38 -10.38 16.44
N THR A 123 1.49 -10.28 15.70
CA THR A 123 2.46 -9.15 15.79
C THR A 123 2.08 -7.98 14.88
N ASN A 124 1.35 -8.24 13.78
CA ASN A 124 0.88 -7.23 12.85
C ASN A 124 -0.22 -6.36 13.51
N SER A 125 0.01 -5.04 13.58
CA SER A 125 -0.92 -4.08 14.17
C SER A 125 -2.28 -4.04 13.44
N LEU A 126 -2.29 -4.25 12.12
CA LEU A 126 -3.50 -4.27 11.31
C LEU A 126 -4.35 -5.51 11.61
N ASP A 127 -3.76 -6.70 11.58
CA ASP A 127 -4.49 -7.94 11.86
C ASP A 127 -5.02 -7.97 13.30
N ARG A 128 -4.24 -7.43 14.25
CA ARG A 128 -4.67 -7.28 15.64
C ARG A 128 -5.93 -6.40 15.75
N LEU A 129 -5.99 -5.30 14.99
CA LEU A 129 -7.17 -4.42 14.95
C LEU A 129 -8.38 -5.12 14.32
N ARG A 130 -8.19 -5.88 13.23
CA ARG A 130 -9.27 -6.65 12.58
C ARG A 130 -9.87 -7.68 13.54
N ILE A 131 -9.03 -8.43 14.24
CA ILE A 131 -9.48 -9.42 15.23
C ILE A 131 -10.26 -8.74 16.36
N ARG A 132 -9.84 -7.54 16.80
CA ARG A 132 -10.56 -6.79 17.84
C ARG A 132 -11.99 -6.44 17.42
N TYR A 133 -12.20 -5.97 16.19
CA TYR A 133 -13.55 -5.70 15.67
C TYR A 133 -14.42 -6.97 15.61
N ILE A 134 -13.84 -8.10 15.20
CA ILE A 134 -14.56 -9.39 15.18
C ILE A 134 -14.95 -9.80 16.61
N ILE A 135 -14.03 -9.73 17.57
CA ILE A 135 -14.32 -10.04 18.98
C ILE A 135 -15.44 -9.14 19.51
N THR A 136 -15.37 -7.83 19.24
CA THR A 136 -16.43 -6.89 19.65
C THR A 136 -17.78 -7.26 19.04
N GLY A 137 -17.83 -7.61 17.75
CA GLY A 137 -19.05 -8.04 17.08
C GLY A 137 -19.63 -9.34 17.64
N VAL A 138 -18.78 -10.36 17.84
CA VAL A 138 -19.19 -11.65 18.43
C VAL A 138 -19.68 -11.46 19.85
N SER A 139 -19.02 -10.62 20.66
CA SER A 139 -19.44 -10.36 22.04
C SER A 139 -20.78 -9.63 22.12
N ILE A 140 -20.99 -8.57 21.34
CA ILE A 140 -22.27 -7.83 21.33
C ILE A 140 -23.39 -8.74 20.84
N SER A 141 -23.18 -9.45 19.73
CA SER A 141 -24.18 -10.38 19.20
C SER A 141 -24.44 -11.56 20.13
N GLY A 142 -23.41 -12.07 20.80
CA GLY A 142 -23.51 -13.17 21.76
C GLY A 142 -24.31 -12.75 22.98
N ILE A 143 -24.03 -11.57 23.56
CA ILE A 143 -24.78 -11.02 24.69
C ILE A 143 -26.25 -10.83 24.30
N LEU A 144 -26.52 -10.16 23.18
CA LEU A 144 -27.91 -9.93 22.73
C LEU A 144 -28.64 -11.24 22.43
N GLY A 145 -28.00 -12.19 21.74
CA GLY A 145 -28.58 -13.50 21.45
C GLY A 145 -28.85 -14.31 22.72
N ILE A 146 -27.91 -14.36 23.66
CA ILE A 146 -28.10 -15.07 24.93
C ILE A 146 -29.21 -14.40 25.75
N SER A 147 -29.14 -13.08 25.97
CA SER A 147 -30.06 -12.36 26.84
C SER A 147 -31.50 -12.34 26.34
N TYR A 148 -31.73 -12.33 25.02
CA TYR A 148 -33.06 -12.13 24.45
C TYR A 148 -33.63 -13.35 23.73
N ASP A 149 -32.79 -14.24 23.18
CA ASP A 149 -33.27 -15.43 22.47
C ASP A 149 -33.13 -16.72 23.29
N ILE A 150 -32.19 -16.80 24.25
CA ILE A 150 -31.94 -18.02 25.04
C ILE A 150 -32.44 -17.89 26.49
N LEU A 151 -32.07 -16.81 27.19
CA LEU A 151 -32.38 -16.60 28.61
C LEU A 151 -33.89 -16.53 28.91
N PRO A 152 -34.72 -15.85 28.10
CA PRO A 152 -36.18 -15.79 28.34
C PRO A 152 -36.89 -17.12 28.07
N ARG A 153 -36.19 -18.10 27.48
CA ARG A 153 -36.70 -19.47 27.26
C ARG A 153 -36.36 -20.41 28.41
N LEU A 154 -35.55 -19.96 29.38
CA LEU A 154 -35.45 -20.60 30.68
C LEU A 154 -36.72 -20.27 31.49
N PRO A 155 -37.09 -21.07 32.51
CA PRO A 155 -38.24 -20.83 33.37
C PRO A 155 -38.01 -19.63 34.32
N LEU A 156 -37.73 -18.45 33.75
CA LEU A 156 -37.50 -17.18 34.43
C LEU A 156 -38.57 -16.17 33.96
N PRO A 157 -39.10 -15.30 34.84
CA PRO A 157 -40.16 -14.35 34.49
C PRO A 157 -39.60 -13.13 33.73
N LEU A 158 -38.92 -13.38 32.61
CA LEU A 158 -38.34 -12.34 31.75
C LEU A 158 -39.20 -12.24 30.49
N GLY A 159 -39.74 -11.04 30.21
CA GLY A 159 -40.51 -10.79 29.00
C GLY A 159 -39.70 -11.06 27.72
N ILE A 160 -40.37 -11.59 26.69
CA ILE A 160 -39.74 -11.98 25.43
C ILE A 160 -39.69 -10.77 24.50
N ILE A 161 -38.57 -10.03 24.51
CA ILE A 161 -38.30 -9.01 23.48
C ILE A 161 -37.28 -9.60 22.50
N PRO A 162 -37.59 -9.74 21.20
CA PRO A 162 -36.74 -10.42 20.22
C PRO A 162 -35.59 -9.52 19.71
N LEU A 163 -34.78 -8.99 20.63
CA LEU A 163 -33.64 -8.13 20.30
C LEU A 163 -32.40 -8.92 19.82
N GLY A 164 -32.40 -10.25 19.93
CA GLY A 164 -31.27 -11.09 19.51
C GLY A 164 -30.94 -10.97 18.01
N HIS A 165 -31.95 -10.73 17.17
CA HIS A 165 -31.76 -10.48 15.73
C HIS A 165 -30.95 -9.21 15.42
N ILE A 166 -31.04 -8.18 16.27
CA ILE A 166 -30.24 -6.95 16.13
C ILE A 166 -28.76 -7.27 16.37
N GLY A 167 -28.47 -8.20 17.29
CA GLY A 167 -27.12 -8.68 17.56
C GLY A 167 -26.44 -9.24 16.31
N VAL A 168 -27.14 -10.10 15.55
CA VAL A 168 -26.60 -10.68 14.31
C VAL A 168 -26.28 -9.60 13.28
N PHE A 169 -27.14 -8.58 13.14
CA PHE A 169 -26.88 -7.45 12.24
C PHE A 169 -25.61 -6.69 12.64
N ILE A 170 -25.44 -6.38 13.93
CA ILE A 170 -24.24 -5.73 14.46
C ILE A 170 -22.99 -6.58 14.19
N PHE A 171 -23.08 -7.90 14.40
CA PHE A 171 -21.99 -8.82 14.10
C PHE A 171 -21.62 -8.80 12.61
N VAL A 172 -22.59 -8.86 11.70
CA VAL A 172 -22.33 -8.82 10.25
C VAL A 172 -21.66 -7.51 9.85
N VAL A 173 -22.13 -6.36 10.36
CA VAL A 173 -21.53 -5.06 10.07
C VAL A 173 -20.07 -4.98 10.56
N LEU A 174 -19.82 -5.37 11.81
CA LEU A 174 -18.47 -5.30 12.40
C LEU A 174 -17.49 -6.30 11.76
N THR A 175 -17.93 -7.52 11.45
CA THR A 175 -17.09 -8.51 10.77
C THR A 175 -16.83 -8.17 9.31
N SER A 176 -17.83 -7.64 8.59
CA SER A 176 -17.65 -7.09 7.25
C SER A 176 -16.64 -5.94 7.28
N TYR A 177 -16.79 -5.01 8.21
CA TYR A 177 -15.81 -3.94 8.39
C TYR A 177 -14.39 -4.45 8.68
N ALA A 178 -14.26 -5.42 9.59
CA ALA A 178 -12.97 -5.99 9.98
C ALA A 178 -12.26 -6.74 8.85
N THR A 179 -13.01 -7.47 8.02
CA THR A 179 -12.47 -8.26 6.91
C THR A 179 -12.10 -7.38 5.72
N LEU A 180 -12.79 -6.25 5.54
CA LEU A 180 -12.74 -5.49 4.29
C LEU A 180 -11.95 -4.17 4.37
N ARG A 181 -11.75 -3.61 5.57
CA ARG A 181 -11.16 -2.26 5.72
C ARG A 181 -9.70 -2.11 5.28
N HIS A 182 -8.94 -3.19 5.26
CA HIS A 182 -7.48 -3.09 5.11
C HIS A 182 -6.89 -3.97 4.01
N HIS A 183 -7.71 -4.48 3.10
CA HIS A 183 -7.30 -4.49 1.69
C HIS A 183 -7.52 -3.05 1.23
N LEU A 184 -6.44 -2.30 1.03
CA LEU A 184 -6.31 -0.84 1.18
C LEU A 184 -7.42 0.11 0.66
N PHE A 185 -8.38 -0.29 -0.17
CA PHE A 185 -9.22 0.67 -0.89
C PHE A 185 -10.71 0.32 -1.07
N ASN A 186 -11.19 -0.84 -0.58
CA ASN A 186 -12.53 -1.31 -0.93
C ASN A 186 -13.66 -0.91 0.03
N VAL A 187 -13.41 -0.22 1.14
CA VAL A 187 -14.51 0.10 2.09
C VAL A 187 -15.61 0.89 1.42
N LYS A 188 -15.26 1.87 0.56
CA LYS A 188 -16.24 2.69 -0.13
C LYS A 188 -17.08 1.88 -1.11
N VAL A 189 -16.44 1.01 -1.91
CA VAL A 189 -17.10 0.09 -2.85
C VAL A 189 -18.05 -0.82 -2.09
N ILE A 190 -17.56 -1.43 -1.02
CA ILE A 190 -18.32 -2.45 -0.30
C ILE A 190 -19.47 -1.86 0.50
N VAL A 191 -19.28 -0.70 1.13
CA VAL A 191 -20.38 0.02 1.78
C VAL A 191 -21.46 0.34 0.75
N THR A 192 -21.06 0.75 -0.45
CA THR A 192 -21.98 1.04 -1.55
C THR A 192 -22.69 -0.23 -2.04
N GLU A 193 -21.97 -1.34 -2.25
CA GLU A 193 -22.54 -2.64 -2.61
C GLU A 193 -23.52 -3.13 -1.55
N LEU A 194 -23.13 -3.13 -0.27
CA LEU A 194 -23.94 -3.64 0.83
C LEU A 194 -25.21 -2.79 1.03
N LEU A 195 -25.11 -1.46 0.96
CA LEU A 195 -26.25 -0.57 1.01
C LEU A 195 -27.20 -0.84 -0.17
N THR A 196 -26.63 -0.95 -1.37
CA THR A 196 -27.39 -1.19 -2.60
C THR A 196 -28.12 -2.53 -2.56
N PHE A 197 -27.43 -3.61 -2.18
CA PHE A 197 -28.02 -4.94 -2.03
C PHE A 197 -29.06 -4.97 -0.91
N SER A 198 -28.86 -4.23 0.19
CA SER A 198 -29.84 -4.12 1.26
C SER A 198 -31.13 -3.45 0.78
N ILE A 199 -31.02 -2.39 -0.03
CA ILE A 199 -32.17 -1.73 -0.65
C ILE A 199 -32.87 -2.68 -1.63
N TRP A 200 -32.13 -3.42 -2.45
CA TRP A 200 -32.71 -4.40 -3.38
C TRP A 200 -33.43 -5.53 -2.64
N ALA A 201 -32.82 -6.07 -1.59
CA ALA A 201 -33.43 -7.10 -0.77
C ALA A 201 -34.71 -6.60 -0.08
N PHE A 202 -34.68 -5.38 0.46
CA PHE A 202 -35.86 -4.75 1.05
C PHE A 202 -37.01 -4.61 0.04
N LEU A 203 -36.71 -4.07 -1.14
CA LEU A 203 -37.71 -3.90 -2.22
C LEU A 203 -38.24 -5.24 -2.74
N LEU A 204 -37.37 -6.24 -2.89
CA LEU A 204 -37.76 -7.58 -3.28
C LEU A 204 -38.75 -8.18 -2.27
N VAL A 205 -38.45 -8.07 -0.98
CA VAL A 205 -39.33 -8.58 0.07
C VAL A 205 -40.66 -7.82 0.11
N ARG A 206 -40.66 -6.51 -0.17
CA ARG A 206 -41.88 -5.70 -0.25
C ARG A 206 -42.85 -6.21 -1.32
N ILE A 207 -42.33 -6.67 -2.47
CA ILE A 207 -43.14 -7.28 -3.54
C ILE A 207 -43.89 -8.53 -3.04
N PHE A 208 -43.29 -9.35 -2.19
CA PHE A 208 -43.93 -10.55 -1.62
C PHE A 208 -44.99 -10.24 -0.56
N ILE A 209 -44.96 -9.06 0.06
CA ILE A 209 -45.92 -8.62 1.09
C ILE A 209 -47.08 -7.84 0.47
N ALA A 210 -46.91 -7.31 -0.74
CA ALA A 210 -47.91 -6.49 -1.43
C ALA A 210 -49.25 -7.23 -1.56
N GLY A 211 -50.33 -6.55 -1.18
CA GLY A 211 -51.67 -7.14 -1.10
C GLY A 211 -52.47 -7.00 -2.40
N THR A 212 -52.00 -6.18 -3.34
CA THR A 212 -52.71 -5.89 -4.59
C THR A 212 -51.80 -5.96 -5.81
N ALA A 213 -52.39 -6.27 -6.97
CA ALA A 213 -51.67 -6.28 -8.24
C ALA A 213 -51.05 -4.90 -8.59
N LYS A 214 -51.68 -3.80 -8.17
CA LYS A 214 -51.16 -2.44 -8.38
C LYS A 214 -49.90 -2.18 -7.55
N GLU A 215 -49.87 -2.61 -6.28
CA GLU A 215 -48.68 -2.49 -5.42
C GLU A 215 -47.52 -3.34 -5.94
N ILE A 216 -47.78 -4.57 -6.38
CA ILE A 216 -46.76 -5.45 -7.00
C ILE A 216 -46.17 -4.78 -8.24
N ALA A 217 -46.99 -4.20 -9.12
CA ALA A 217 -46.52 -3.53 -10.33
C ALA A 217 -45.66 -2.29 -10.02
N LEU A 218 -46.09 -1.47 -9.05
CA LEU A 218 -45.32 -0.30 -8.61
C LEU A 218 -43.98 -0.71 -8.01
N ASP A 219 -43.97 -1.65 -7.08
CA ASP A 219 -42.76 -2.10 -6.37
C ASP A 219 -41.79 -2.84 -7.30
N GLY A 220 -42.32 -3.63 -8.24
CA GLY A 220 -41.53 -4.26 -9.30
C GLY A 220 -40.86 -3.24 -10.21
N SER A 221 -41.61 -2.22 -10.66
CA SER A 221 -41.04 -1.15 -11.49
C SER A 221 -39.97 -0.34 -10.75
N LEU A 222 -40.19 -0.05 -9.47
CA LEU A 222 -39.23 0.63 -8.60
C LEU A 222 -37.97 -0.23 -8.39
N LEU A 223 -38.12 -1.53 -8.15
CA LEU A 223 -36.99 -2.45 -8.00
C LEU A 223 -36.11 -2.47 -9.26
N ILE A 224 -36.70 -2.57 -10.46
CA ILE A 224 -35.95 -2.54 -11.73
C ILE A 224 -35.14 -1.25 -11.85
N LEU A 225 -35.77 -0.10 -11.57
CA LEU A 225 -35.11 1.20 -11.61
C LEU A 225 -33.95 1.27 -10.62
N VAL A 226 -34.17 0.87 -9.36
CA VAL A 226 -33.16 0.92 -8.30
C VAL A 226 -32.03 -0.09 -8.54
N VAL A 227 -32.31 -1.22 -9.20
CA VAL A 227 -31.28 -2.17 -9.65
C VAL A 227 -30.39 -1.53 -10.71
N ALA A 228 -30.98 -0.90 -11.74
CA ALA A 228 -30.22 -0.21 -12.77
C ALA A 228 -29.33 0.89 -12.18
N PHE A 229 -29.89 1.75 -11.31
CA PHE A 229 -29.13 2.80 -10.63
C PHE A 229 -28.05 2.24 -9.70
N GLY A 230 -28.35 1.17 -8.96
CA GLY A 230 -27.39 0.54 -8.07
C GLY A 230 -26.18 -0.03 -8.82
N ILE A 231 -26.38 -0.67 -9.98
CA ILE A 231 -25.30 -1.16 -10.84
C ILE A 231 -24.41 0.00 -11.32
N ILE A 232 -25.02 1.11 -11.76
CA ILE A 232 -24.28 2.30 -12.20
C ILE A 232 -23.47 2.90 -11.04
N LEU A 233 -24.08 3.00 -9.85
CA LEU A 233 -23.43 3.55 -8.67
C LEU A 233 -22.22 2.71 -8.26
N ILE A 234 -22.37 1.38 -8.18
CA ILE A 234 -21.27 0.47 -7.84
C ILE A 234 -20.13 0.61 -8.87
N ARG A 235 -20.44 0.61 -10.16
CA ARG A 235 -19.43 0.83 -11.23
C ARG A 235 -18.72 2.17 -11.10
N SER A 236 -19.46 3.23 -10.79
CA SER A 236 -18.89 4.57 -10.61
C SER A 236 -17.92 4.60 -9.45
N VAL A 237 -18.30 4.04 -8.29
CA VAL A 237 -17.43 4.01 -7.10
C VAL A 237 -16.20 3.13 -7.36
N LEU A 238 -16.35 2.01 -8.06
CA LEU A 238 -15.22 1.14 -8.42
C LEU A 238 -14.22 1.87 -9.34
N ASN A 239 -14.70 2.64 -10.32
CA ASN A 239 -13.85 3.43 -11.19
C ASN A 239 -13.14 4.57 -10.44
N GLU A 240 -13.85 5.28 -9.55
CA GLU A 240 -13.25 6.33 -8.71
C GLU A 240 -12.11 5.77 -7.85
N VAL A 241 -12.33 4.60 -7.24
CA VAL A 241 -11.31 3.93 -6.43
C VAL A 241 -10.11 3.53 -7.27
N LYS A 242 -10.33 2.90 -8.43
CA LYS A 242 -9.25 2.53 -9.35
C LYS A 242 -8.43 3.73 -9.81
N GLN A 243 -9.07 4.88 -10.08
CA GLN A 243 -8.40 6.12 -10.46
C GLN A 243 -7.55 6.67 -9.32
N ARG A 244 -8.06 6.67 -8.08
CA ARG A 244 -7.28 7.08 -6.90
C ARG A 244 -6.06 6.21 -6.69
N GLU A 245 -6.19 4.89 -6.81
CA GLU A 245 -5.06 3.96 -6.69
C GLU A 245 -3.97 4.22 -7.74
N GLN A 246 -4.35 4.45 -8.99
CA GLN A 246 -3.41 4.79 -10.05
C GLN A 246 -2.70 6.12 -9.77
N LEU A 247 -3.43 7.12 -9.27
CA LEU A 247 -2.88 8.43 -8.95
C LEU A 247 -1.88 8.35 -7.79
N GLU A 248 -2.18 7.57 -6.75
CA GLU A 248 -1.24 7.33 -5.65
C GLU A 248 0.03 6.63 -6.10
N ARG A 249 -0.08 5.60 -6.94
CA ARG A 249 1.10 4.91 -7.52
C ARG A 249 1.95 5.86 -8.36
N ILE A 250 1.33 6.61 -9.27
CA ILE A 250 2.03 7.58 -10.11
C ILE A 250 2.70 8.65 -9.25
N SER A 251 2.03 9.14 -8.21
CA SER A 251 2.62 10.12 -7.30
C SER A 251 3.82 9.56 -6.52
N ALA A 252 3.78 8.29 -6.12
CA ALA A 252 4.91 7.63 -5.47
C ALA A 252 6.09 7.48 -6.44
N ASP A 253 5.84 6.96 -7.65
CA ASP A 253 6.87 6.81 -8.69
C ASP A 253 7.49 8.16 -9.08
N LEU A 254 6.68 9.22 -9.15
CA LEU A 254 7.16 10.57 -9.44
C LEU A 254 8.05 11.09 -8.31
N ASN A 255 7.68 10.87 -7.05
CA ASN A 255 8.51 11.26 -5.92
C ASN A 255 9.85 10.50 -5.91
N ASP A 256 9.84 9.19 -6.13
CA ASP A 256 11.08 8.39 -6.22
C ASP A 256 11.96 8.85 -7.39
N LEU A 257 11.36 9.10 -8.57
CA LEU A 257 12.08 9.62 -9.73
C LEU A 257 12.66 11.01 -9.44
N LYS A 258 11.91 11.89 -8.79
CA LYS A 258 12.36 13.22 -8.40
C LYS A 258 13.56 13.15 -7.46
N THR A 259 13.50 12.32 -6.41
CA THR A 259 14.61 12.15 -5.47
C THR A 259 15.86 11.59 -6.15
N ASN A 260 15.71 10.61 -7.04
CA ASN A 260 16.82 10.09 -7.83
C ASN A 260 17.42 11.13 -8.78
N LEU A 261 16.57 11.95 -9.40
CA LEU A 261 17.02 13.02 -10.29
C LEU A 261 17.76 14.13 -9.52
N GLU A 262 17.24 14.53 -8.37
CA GLU A 262 17.90 15.50 -7.47
C GLU A 262 19.27 15.00 -7.03
N ALA A 263 19.39 13.72 -6.64
CA ALA A 263 20.68 13.11 -6.31
C ALA A 263 21.66 13.14 -7.49
N LYS A 264 21.19 12.82 -8.71
CA LYS A 264 22.01 12.84 -9.93
C LYS A 264 22.45 14.25 -10.32
N VAL A 265 21.58 15.25 -10.19
CA VAL A 265 21.91 16.66 -10.43
C VAL A 265 22.97 17.14 -9.44
N VAL A 266 22.84 16.81 -8.15
CA VAL A 266 23.85 17.13 -7.14
C VAL A 266 25.20 16.48 -7.48
N GLN A 267 25.19 15.21 -7.86
CA GLN A 267 26.41 14.50 -8.27
C GLN A 267 27.08 15.16 -9.48
N GLN A 268 26.33 15.41 -10.56
CA GLN A 268 26.88 16.04 -11.76
C GLN A 268 27.39 17.45 -11.50
N THR A 269 26.71 18.22 -10.65
CA THR A 269 27.15 19.56 -10.26
C THR A 269 28.48 19.50 -9.50
N ALA A 270 28.65 18.51 -8.62
CA ALA A 270 29.90 18.30 -7.90
C ALA A 270 31.06 17.87 -8.83
N GLU A 271 30.79 16.98 -9.79
CA GLU A 271 31.76 16.56 -10.81
C GLU A 271 32.20 17.73 -11.70
N ILE A 272 31.24 18.52 -12.22
CA ILE A 272 31.53 19.72 -13.02
C ILE A 272 32.36 20.72 -12.21
N LYS A 273 31.99 20.99 -10.96
CA LYS A 273 32.75 21.91 -10.10
C LYS A 273 34.19 21.42 -9.88
N LYS A 274 34.40 20.12 -9.68
CA LYS A 274 35.74 19.54 -9.53
C LYS A 274 36.55 19.67 -10.83
N ALA A 275 35.95 19.35 -11.98
CA ALA A 275 36.60 19.49 -13.29
C ALA A 275 37.00 20.95 -13.57
N TYR A 276 36.11 21.90 -13.28
CA TYR A 276 36.35 23.33 -13.41
C TYR A 276 37.51 23.82 -12.55
N GLU A 277 37.60 23.38 -11.28
CA GLU A 277 38.73 23.75 -10.41
C GLU A 277 40.07 23.17 -10.90
N VAL A 278 40.07 21.97 -11.47
CA VAL A 278 41.28 21.36 -12.07
C VAL A 278 41.70 22.14 -13.32
N GLU A 279 40.75 22.42 -14.22
CA GLU A 279 41.00 23.21 -15.43
C GLU A 279 41.53 24.62 -15.08
N LYS A 280 40.91 25.28 -14.10
CA LYS A 280 41.34 26.59 -13.61
C LYS A 280 42.77 26.56 -13.07
N LYS A 281 43.13 25.55 -12.26
CA LYS A 281 44.50 25.40 -11.76
C LYS A 281 45.49 25.17 -12.87
N ALA A 282 45.20 24.25 -13.80
CA ALA A 282 46.06 23.98 -14.95
C ALA A 282 46.27 25.23 -15.82
N ARG A 283 45.23 26.05 -16.00
CA ARG A 283 45.34 27.32 -16.73
C ARG A 283 46.23 28.33 -16.02
N VAL A 284 46.11 28.46 -14.71
CA VAL A 284 46.98 29.35 -13.90
C VAL A 284 48.43 28.87 -13.95
N GLU A 285 48.69 27.58 -13.77
CA GLU A 285 50.04 26.99 -13.87
C GLU A 285 50.65 27.20 -15.26
N LEU A 286 49.83 27.06 -16.32
CA LEU A 286 50.27 27.32 -17.69
C LEU A 286 50.65 28.79 -17.89
N GLU A 287 49.86 29.73 -17.36
CA GLU A 287 50.15 31.17 -17.44
C GLU A 287 51.42 31.54 -16.66
N GLU A 288 51.63 30.94 -15.49
CA GLU A 288 52.86 31.11 -14.71
C GLU A 288 54.08 30.55 -15.44
N LEU A 289 53.94 29.37 -16.07
CA LEU A 289 55.00 28.76 -16.87
C LEU A 289 55.34 29.62 -18.09
N ASP A 290 54.33 30.19 -18.75
CA ASP A 290 54.55 31.05 -19.92
C ASP A 290 55.33 32.32 -19.53
N LYS A 291 54.94 32.96 -18.42
CA LYS A 291 55.70 34.10 -17.86
C LYS A 291 57.13 33.73 -17.47
N ALA A 292 57.33 32.56 -16.84
CA ALA A 292 58.65 32.08 -16.46
C ALA A 292 59.53 31.77 -17.69
N LYS A 293 58.94 31.18 -18.75
CA LYS A 293 59.59 30.95 -20.04
C LYS A 293 60.04 32.28 -20.65
N ASP A 294 59.16 33.27 -20.70
CA ASP A 294 59.48 34.58 -21.27
C ASP A 294 60.59 35.29 -20.48
N GLN A 295 60.51 35.26 -19.15
CA GLN A 295 61.56 35.83 -18.28
C GLN A 295 62.90 35.12 -18.45
N PHE A 296 62.90 33.78 -18.56
CA PHE A 296 64.11 33.01 -18.84
C PHE A 296 64.75 33.43 -20.16
N ILE A 297 63.96 33.49 -21.24
CA ILE A 297 64.47 33.89 -22.56
C ILE A 297 65.09 35.29 -22.52
N LEU A 298 64.39 36.28 -21.95
CA LEU A 298 64.89 37.65 -21.83
C LEU A 298 66.20 37.73 -21.02
N THR A 299 66.26 37.02 -19.90
CA THR A 299 67.42 37.02 -18.99
C THR A 299 68.63 36.34 -19.63
N THR A 300 68.46 35.13 -20.19
CA THR A 300 69.53 34.39 -20.86
C THR A 300 70.13 35.20 -22.01
N GLN A 301 69.30 35.90 -22.79
CA GLN A 301 69.79 36.75 -23.87
C GLN A 301 70.66 37.90 -23.38
N HIS A 302 70.23 38.63 -22.35
CA HIS A 302 71.03 39.71 -21.77
C HIS A 302 72.39 39.19 -21.29
N HIS A 303 72.39 38.02 -20.63
CA HIS A 303 73.60 37.36 -20.16
C HIS A 303 74.49 36.80 -21.27
N LEU A 304 73.95 36.48 -22.45
CA LEU A 304 74.74 36.05 -23.62
C LEU A 304 75.25 37.24 -24.44
N ARG A 305 74.46 38.32 -24.57
CA ARG A 305 74.85 39.54 -25.31
C ARG A 305 76.04 40.24 -24.66
N THR A 306 76.07 40.29 -23.33
CA THR A 306 77.15 40.94 -22.56
C THR A 306 78.54 40.36 -22.88
N PRO A 307 78.82 39.06 -22.70
CA PRO A 307 80.11 38.47 -23.01
C PRO A 307 80.42 38.50 -24.52
N LEU A 308 79.42 38.35 -25.40
CA LEU A 308 79.62 38.48 -26.85
C LEU A 308 80.06 39.90 -27.23
N THR A 309 79.48 40.93 -26.61
CA THR A 309 79.87 42.33 -26.83
C THR A 309 81.29 42.57 -26.35
N ILE A 310 81.66 42.02 -25.19
CA ILE A 310 83.03 42.10 -24.66
C ILE A 310 84.03 41.39 -25.60
N ILE A 311 83.73 40.17 -26.05
CA ILE A 311 84.56 39.39 -26.99
C ILE A 311 84.72 40.16 -28.30
N LYS A 312 83.63 40.66 -28.89
CA LYS A 312 83.67 41.47 -30.12
C LYS A 312 84.53 42.72 -29.93
N GLY A 313 84.39 43.41 -28.79
CA GLY A 313 85.19 44.60 -28.44
C GLY A 313 86.68 44.31 -28.36
N TYR A 314 87.09 43.25 -27.64
CA TYR A 314 88.50 42.86 -27.54
C TYR A 314 89.07 42.40 -28.89
N LEU A 315 88.31 41.64 -29.69
CA LEU A 315 88.73 41.23 -31.03
C LEU A 315 88.91 42.44 -31.98
N ALA A 316 88.04 43.45 -31.88
CA ALA A 316 88.17 44.68 -32.64
C ALA A 316 89.43 45.47 -32.23
N VAL A 317 89.68 45.62 -30.92
CA VAL A 317 90.89 46.28 -30.39
C VAL A 317 92.16 45.53 -30.82
N LEU A 318 92.16 44.19 -30.79
CA LEU A 318 93.30 43.38 -31.24
C LEU A 318 93.62 43.60 -32.72
N LYS A 319 92.59 43.78 -33.54
CA LYS A 319 92.72 44.02 -34.99
C LYS A 319 93.15 45.45 -35.32
N GLU A 320 92.78 46.43 -34.50
CA GLU A 320 93.07 47.84 -34.72
C GLU A 320 94.43 48.28 -34.15
N LYS A 321 94.79 47.79 -32.95
CA LYS A 321 95.99 48.26 -32.22
C LYS A 321 97.26 47.43 -32.47
N PHE A 322 97.15 46.21 -32.98
CA PHE A 322 98.30 45.30 -33.12
C PHE A 322 98.48 44.81 -34.56
N THR A 323 99.73 44.79 -35.03
CA THR A 323 100.09 44.17 -36.31
C THR A 323 100.20 42.66 -36.13
N LEU A 324 99.09 41.96 -36.40
CA LEU A 324 99.00 40.51 -36.22
C LEU A 324 99.71 39.75 -37.36
N PRO A 325 100.42 38.64 -37.08
CA PRO A 325 100.89 37.69 -38.09
C PRO A 325 99.73 37.18 -38.96
N LYS A 326 100.00 36.79 -40.22
CA LYS A 326 98.98 36.34 -41.17
C LYS A 326 98.09 35.22 -40.59
N GLU A 327 98.66 34.22 -39.92
CA GLU A 327 97.86 33.15 -39.31
C GLU A 327 96.96 33.65 -38.16
N ALA A 328 97.47 34.56 -37.32
CA ALA A 328 96.72 35.14 -36.20
C ALA A 328 95.58 36.06 -36.66
N SER A 329 95.80 36.83 -37.73
CA SER A 329 94.77 37.69 -38.33
C SER A 329 93.59 36.87 -38.89
N VAL A 330 93.87 35.73 -39.55
CA VAL A 330 92.83 34.82 -40.03
C VAL A 330 92.04 34.21 -38.87
N ALA A 331 92.70 33.82 -37.78
CA ALA A 331 92.04 33.28 -36.59
C ALA A 331 91.15 34.33 -35.91
N VAL A 332 91.63 35.57 -35.73
CA VAL A 332 90.84 36.68 -35.16
C VAL A 332 89.62 37.01 -36.01
N ASN A 333 89.75 37.03 -37.34
CA ASN A 333 88.61 37.25 -38.24
C ASN A 333 87.56 36.14 -38.12
N LYS A 334 87.96 34.86 -38.07
CA LYS A 334 87.04 33.74 -37.85
C LYS A 334 86.35 33.79 -36.48
N MET A 335 87.08 34.17 -35.42
CA MET A 335 86.50 34.35 -34.08
C MET A 335 85.46 35.49 -34.05
N GLN A 336 85.73 36.58 -34.77
CA GLN A 336 84.82 37.71 -34.88
C GLN A 336 83.53 37.33 -35.65
N GLU A 337 83.66 36.64 -36.78
CA GLU A 337 82.54 36.13 -37.57
C GLU A 337 81.68 35.13 -36.78
N SER A 338 82.33 34.25 -36.01
CA SER A 338 81.63 33.32 -35.11
C SER A 338 80.87 34.05 -34.00
N ALA A 339 81.49 35.06 -33.37
CA ALA A 339 80.82 35.85 -32.33
C ALA A 339 79.63 36.64 -32.89
N GLU A 340 79.72 37.12 -34.14
CA GLU A 340 78.65 37.81 -34.85
C GLU A 340 77.50 36.86 -35.22
N THR A 341 77.82 35.65 -35.67
CA THR A 341 76.83 34.60 -35.97
C THR A 341 76.04 34.21 -34.72
N ILE A 342 76.72 34.04 -33.58
CA ILE A 342 76.06 33.73 -32.30
C ILE A 342 75.19 34.91 -31.86
N ALA A 343 75.68 36.15 -31.94
CA ALA A 343 74.90 37.33 -31.57
C ALA A 343 73.62 37.49 -32.43
N ASN A 344 73.72 37.24 -33.74
CA ASN A 344 72.58 37.29 -34.66
C ASN A 344 71.58 36.16 -34.37
N SER A 345 72.05 34.96 -34.06
CA SER A 345 71.20 33.81 -33.71
C SER A 345 70.42 34.09 -32.42
N VAL A 346 71.07 34.68 -31.41
CA VAL A 346 70.45 35.09 -30.15
C VAL A 346 69.39 36.17 -30.38
N ASN A 347 69.65 37.15 -31.25
CA ASN A 347 68.68 38.21 -31.60
C ASN A 347 67.48 37.68 -32.40
N ASN A 348 67.69 36.77 -33.35
CA ASN A 348 66.59 36.20 -34.15
C ASN A 348 65.63 35.38 -33.28
N LEU A 349 66.16 34.69 -32.26
CA LEU A 349 65.37 33.97 -31.29
C LEU A 349 64.48 34.93 -30.47
N LEU A 350 64.96 36.13 -30.14
CA LEU A 350 64.16 37.18 -29.48
C LEU A 350 62.99 37.62 -30.36
N GLN A 351 63.26 38.05 -31.60
CA GLN A 351 62.22 38.57 -32.49
C GLN A 351 61.08 37.57 -32.70
N THR A 352 61.41 36.29 -32.82
CA THR A 352 60.41 35.23 -32.97
C THR A 352 59.57 35.08 -31.70
N THR A 353 60.19 35.19 -30.52
CA THR A 353 59.49 35.09 -29.23
C THR A 353 58.62 36.34 -28.98
N GLU A 354 59.12 37.54 -29.28
CA GLU A 354 58.38 38.81 -29.15
C GLU A 354 57.20 38.95 -30.14
N MET A 355 57.32 38.41 -31.36
CA MET A 355 56.20 38.36 -32.29
C MET A 355 55.07 37.47 -31.78
N ASN A 356 55.40 36.26 -31.29
CA ASN A 356 54.40 35.35 -30.73
C ASN A 356 53.72 35.95 -29.49
N MET A 357 54.43 36.76 -28.68
CA MET A 357 53.84 37.48 -27.54
C MET A 357 52.80 38.53 -27.96
N ARG A 358 52.91 39.14 -29.16
CA ARG A 358 51.97 40.19 -29.63
C ARG A 358 50.72 39.66 -30.32
N GLU A 359 50.73 38.43 -30.82
CA GLU A 359 49.56 37.82 -31.46
C GLU A 359 48.56 37.22 -30.46
N VAL A 360 48.99 36.90 -29.24
CA VAL A 360 48.14 36.28 -28.21
C VAL A 360 47.25 37.29 -27.47
N ASP A 361 47.55 38.60 -27.57
CA ASP A 361 46.81 39.70 -26.91
C ASP A 361 45.69 40.34 -27.77
N LYS A 362 45.37 39.79 -28.95
CA LYS A 362 44.23 40.19 -29.81
C LYS A 362 43.19 39.10 -29.90
#